data_AF-A0A8J3ACH8-F1
#
_entry.id   AF-A0A8J3ACH8-F1
#
_cell.length_a   1.000
_cell.length_b   1.000
_cell.length_c   1.000
_cell.angle_alpha   90.00
_cell.angle_beta   90.00
_cell.angle_gamma   90.00
#
_symmetry.space_group_name_H-M   'P 1'
#
loop_
_entity.id
_entity.type
_entity.pdbx_description
1 polymer ?
#
loop_
_entity_poly.entity_id
_entity_poly.type
_entity_poly.pdbx_seq_one_letter_code
_entity_poly.pdbx_strand_id
1 'polypeptide(L)' 'MPAAEPTGIGPDRALVETLADGRAVLLVGPGRTPLHLGADELPDDAVEGTWVVLDTQCVPPLVLSVDRELTDAGPSTAT' A
#
# COMPACT_ATOMS: atom_id res chain seq x y z
N MET A 1 8.29 13.48 31.31
CA MET A 1 8.05 12.18 30.65
C MET A 1 7.60 12.50 29.24
N PRO A 2 8.25 12.03 28.16
CA PRO A 2 7.67 12.23 26.85
C PRO A 2 6.38 11.39 26.82
N ALA A 3 5.27 12.05 26.53
CA ALA A 3 4.05 11.35 26.17
C ALA A 3 4.40 10.47 24.96
N ALA A 4 4.13 9.18 25.05
CA ALA A 4 3.99 8.36 23.86
C ALA A 4 2.85 9.02 23.07
N GLU A 5 3.23 9.86 22.12
CA GLU A 5 2.35 10.35 21.08
C GLU A 5 1.65 9.10 20.55
N PRO A 6 0.32 9.05 20.43
CA PRO A 6 -0.29 7.98 19.67
C PRO A 6 0.35 8.09 18.30
N THR A 7 1.28 7.18 17.98
CA THR A 7 1.92 7.11 16.67
C THR A 7 0.75 7.07 15.72
N GLY A 8 0.49 8.17 15.04
CA GLY A 8 -0.73 8.35 14.27
C GLY A 8 -0.79 7.15 13.35
N ILE A 9 -1.72 6.23 13.62
CA ILE A 9 -2.00 5.09 12.75
C ILE A 9 -2.77 5.73 11.60
N GLY A 10 -2.02 6.46 10.77
CA GLY A 10 -2.49 6.94 9.49
C GLY A 10 -2.59 5.76 8.54
N PRO A 11 -3.17 5.98 7.36
CA PRO A 11 -3.28 4.92 6.37
C PRO A 11 -1.88 4.38 6.03
N ASP A 12 -1.81 3.06 5.89
CA ASP A 12 -0.58 2.35 5.57
C ASP A 12 -0.30 2.44 4.07
N ARG A 13 0.94 2.18 3.68
CA ARG A 13 1.36 2.21 2.27
C ARG A 13 1.74 0.82 1.83
N ALA A 14 1.25 0.40 0.66
CA ALA A 14 1.65 -0.84 0.04
C ALA A 14 2.07 -0.68 -1.40
N LEU A 15 2.99 -1.53 -1.82
CA LEU A 15 3.38 -1.68 -3.21
C LEU A 15 2.56 -2.79 -3.86
N VAL A 16 1.95 -2.53 -5.01
CA VAL A 16 1.34 -3.57 -5.85
C VAL A 16 2.46 -4.39 -6.46
N GLU A 17 2.74 -5.57 -5.92
CA GLU A 17 3.79 -6.48 -6.41
C GLU A 17 3.32 -7.31 -7.60
N THR A 18 2.05 -7.73 -7.61
CA THR A 18 1.50 -8.55 -8.69
C THR A 18 0.03 -8.22 -8.87
N LEU A 19 -0.40 -8.09 -10.12
CA LEU A 19 -1.80 -7.94 -10.51
C LEU A 19 -2.11 -8.90 -11.67
N ALA A 20 -2.71 -10.06 -11.37
CA ALA A 20 -2.96 -11.10 -12.35
C ALA A 20 -4.25 -11.88 -12.03
N ASP A 21 -4.97 -12.31 -13.07
CA ASP A 21 -6.17 -13.16 -12.95
C ASP A 21 -7.22 -12.64 -11.95
N GLY A 22 -7.40 -11.32 -11.88
CA GLY A 22 -8.35 -10.68 -10.96
C GLY A 22 -7.91 -10.69 -9.49
N ARG A 23 -6.64 -11.01 -9.22
CA ARG A 23 -6.04 -10.99 -7.88
C ARG A 23 -4.87 -10.02 -7.83
N ALA A 24 -4.69 -9.43 -6.67
CA ALA A 24 -3.57 -8.55 -6.40
C ALA A 24 -2.80 -8.97 -5.16
N VAL A 25 -1.48 -8.81 -5.23
CA VAL A 25 -0.57 -8.98 -4.11
C VAL A 25 0.03 -7.63 -3.78
N LEU A 26 -0.20 -7.18 -2.55
CA LEU A 26 0.24 -5.91 -2.03
C LEU A 26 1.27 -6.13 -0.93
N LEU A 27 2.40 -5.44 -0.99
CA LEU A 27 3.41 -5.49 0.06
C LEU A 27 3.25 -4.31 0.99
N VAL A 28 2.69 -4.54 2.18
CA VAL A 28 2.39 -3.49 3.15
C VAL A 28 3.60 -3.21 4.05
N GLY A 29 3.92 -1.92 4.22
CA GLY A 29 4.91 -1.43 5.17
C GLY A 29 6.37 -1.83 4.88
N PRO A 30 7.31 -1.45 5.77
CA PRO A 30 8.76 -1.71 5.59
C PRO A 30 9.12 -3.20 5.65
N GLY A 31 8.30 -4.00 6.32
CA GLY A 31 8.44 -5.46 6.38
C GLY A 31 7.97 -6.18 5.11
N ARG A 32 7.40 -5.45 4.12
CA ARG A 32 6.83 -6.02 2.88
C ARG A 32 5.94 -7.22 3.16
N THR A 33 4.99 -7.04 4.08
CA THR A 33 4.05 -8.11 4.42
C THR A 33 3.08 -8.31 3.26
N PRO A 34 2.98 -9.53 2.69
CA PRO A 34 2.09 -9.78 1.56
C PRO A 34 0.63 -9.78 2.01
N LEU A 35 -0.16 -8.97 1.33
CA LEU A 35 -1.60 -8.86 1.46
C LEU A 35 -2.24 -9.25 0.14
N HIS A 36 -3.15 -10.21 0.17
CA HIS A 36 -3.87 -10.69 -1.01
C HIS A 36 -5.24 -10.02 -1.07
N LEU A 37 -5.50 -9.25 -2.12
CA LEU A 37 -6.78 -8.60 -2.38
C LEU A 37 -7.32 -9.00 -3.76
N GLY A 38 -8.61 -8.75 -3.98
CA GLY A 38 -9.17 -8.80 -5.33
C GLY A 38 -8.68 -7.61 -6.17
N ALA A 39 -8.49 -7.81 -7.47
CA ALA A 39 -8.17 -6.69 -8.38
C ALA A 39 -9.30 -5.64 -8.42
N ASP A 40 -10.55 -6.05 -8.20
CA ASP A 40 -11.70 -5.16 -8.06
C ASP A 40 -11.63 -4.24 -6.83
N GLU A 41 -10.81 -4.56 -5.83
CA GLU A 41 -10.63 -3.71 -4.64
C GLU A 41 -9.53 -2.65 -4.84
N LEU A 42 -8.79 -2.73 -5.95
CA LEU A 42 -7.84 -1.71 -6.33
C LEU A 42 -8.50 -0.62 -7.17
N PRO A 43 -8.06 0.64 -7.02
CA PRO A 43 -8.49 1.70 -7.91
C PRO A 43 -8.00 1.43 -9.34
N ASP A 44 -8.75 1.86 -10.35
CA ASP A 44 -8.44 1.63 -11.78
C ASP A 44 -7.04 2.09 -12.22
N ASP A 45 -6.45 3.05 -11.49
CA ASP A 45 -5.12 3.62 -11.76
C ASP A 45 -3.98 2.81 -11.11
N ALA A 46 -4.29 1.82 -10.26
CA ALA A 46 -3.30 0.99 -9.58
C ALA A 46 -2.86 -0.18 -10.47
N VAL A 47 -1.63 -0.11 -10.95
CA VAL A 47 -0.98 -1.17 -11.72
C VAL A 47 0.18 -1.77 -10.94
N GLU A 48 0.72 -2.90 -11.40
CA GLU A 48 1.93 -3.49 -10.85
C GLU A 48 3.08 -2.46 -10.79
N GLY A 49 3.79 -2.42 -9.66
CA GLY A 49 4.85 -1.45 -9.38
C GLY A 49 4.37 -0.12 -8.79
N THR A 50 3.06 0.06 -8.63
CA THR A 50 2.47 1.28 -8.09
C THR A 50 2.34 1.20 -6.57
N TRP A 51 2.56 2.31 -5.88
CA TRP A 51 2.27 2.43 -4.46
C TRP A 51 0.82 2.85 -4.24
N VAL A 52 0.13 2.21 -3.32
CA VAL A 52 -1.22 2.55 -2.89
C VAL A 52 -1.24 2.84 -1.40
N VAL A 53 -2.14 3.73 -1.02
CA VAL A 53 -2.50 4.04 0.34
C VAL A 53 -3.68 3.15 0.70
N LEU A 54 -3.55 2.34 1.74
CA LEU A 54 -4.62 1.49 2.25
C LEU A 54 -4.88 1.74 3.73
N ASP A 55 -6.13 1.58 4.13
CA ASP A 55 -6.53 1.57 5.52
C ASP A 55 -6.55 0.13 6.03
N THR A 56 -5.54 -0.24 6.81
CA THR A 56 -5.45 -1.55 7.47
C THR A 56 -6.29 -1.63 8.74
N GLN A 57 -6.87 -0.51 9.19
CA GLN A 57 -7.77 -0.48 10.35
C GLN A 57 -9.19 -0.95 9.97
N CYS A 58 -9.57 -0.82 8.69
CA CYS A 58 -10.77 -1.41 8.14
C CYS A 58 -10.62 -2.93 7.99
N VAL A 59 -11.68 -3.69 8.29
CA VAL A 59 -11.73 -5.14 8.09
C VAL A 59 -12.94 -5.48 7.21
N PRO A 60 -12.74 -5.86 5.94
CA PRO A 60 -11.45 -6.05 5.25
C PRO A 60 -10.68 -4.73 5.00
N PRO A 61 -9.34 -4.79 4.83
CA PRO A 61 -8.50 -3.62 4.57
C PRO A 61 -8.93 -2.93 3.26
N LEU A 62 -9.07 -1.60 3.33
CA LEU A 62 -9.63 -0.80 2.23
C LEU A 62 -8.53 -0.03 1.50
N VAL A 63 -8.41 -0.18 0.19
CA VAL A 63 -7.52 0.66 -0.61
C VAL A 63 -8.16 2.05 -0.79
N LEU A 64 -7.49 3.08 -0.30
CA LEU A 64 -8.01 4.45 -0.31
C LEU A 64 -7.68 5.18 -1.61
N SER A 65 -6.43 5.11 -2.07
CA SER A 65 -5.93 5.87 -3.24
C SER A 65 -4.56 5.37 -3.69
N VAL A 66 -4.11 5.81 -4.87
CA VAL A 66 -2.74 5.61 -5.36
C VAL A 66 -1.80 6.67 -4.78
N ASP A 67 -0.67 6.25 -4.21
CA ASP A 67 0.43 7.12 -3.77
C ASP A 67 1.34 7.41 -4.98
N ARG A 68 0.97 8.44 -5.76
CA ARG A 68 1.72 8.84 -6.96
C ARG A 68 3.11 9.39 -6.63
N GLU A 69 3.29 9.97 -5.44
CA GLU A 69 4.59 10.50 -5.01
C GLU A 69 5.61 9.37 -4.85
N LEU A 70 5.27 8.30 -4.13
CA LEU A 70 6.15 7.13 -4.01
C LEU A 70 6.29 6.36 -5.32
N THR A 71 5.23 6.33 -6.13
CA THR A 71 5.26 5.66 -7.44
C THR A 71 6.24 6.35 -8.39
N ASP A 72 6.19 7.68 -8.47
CA ASP A 72 7.06 8.49 -9.33
C ASP A 72 8.51 8.51 -8.81
N ALA A 73 8.69 8.49 -7.48
CA ALA A 73 10.01 8.37 -6.87
C ALA A 73 10.73 7.05 -7.24
N GLY A 74 9.97 6.03 -7.68
CA GLY A 74 10.49 4.68 -7.92
C GLY A 74 11.11 4.07 -6.66
N PRO A 75 11.62 2.83 -6.72
CA PRO A 75 12.51 2.36 -5.66
C PRO A 75 13.74 3.26 -5.68
N SER A 76 13.85 4.19 -4.73
CA SER A 76 15.04 5.02 -4.55
C SER A 76 16.28 4.15 -4.59
N THR A 77 16.96 4.14 -5.74
CA THR A 77 18.32 3.66 -5.89
C THR A 77 19.19 4.68 -5.18
N ALA A 78 19.23 4.59 -3.85
CA ALA A 78 20.29 5.21 -3.07
C ALA A 78 21.60 4.53 -3.49
N THR A 79 22.32 5.19 -4.40
CA THR A 79 23.72 4.96 -4.73
C THR A 79 24.60 5.44 -3.57
#